data_AF-A0A8T7H7S7-F1
#
_entry.id   AF-A0A8T7H7S7-F1
#
_cell.length_a   1.000
_cell.length_b   1.000
_cell.length_c   1.000
_cell.angle_alpha   90.00
_cell.angle_beta   90.00
_cell.angle_gamma   90.00
#
_symmetry.space_group_name_H-M   'P 1'
#
loop_
_entity.id
_entity.type
_entity.pdbx_description
1 polymer ?
#
loop_
_entity_poly.entity_id
_entity_poly.type
_entity_poly.pdbx_seq_one_letter_code
_entity_poly.pdbx_strand_id
1 'polypeptide(L)'
;MAQRTYPGHSLIGKTATTKRKVKNEVIRQLTRERGPDPDAESWLLMFQGEHQPQYWIVLLVKKNATLKAIDEALRDIWLECCSHLSAFTIHGEDYVSFPDVEFGGKSMNARLGNLFSVGLTGEYIYDYGDSTYLTFKVLDLVPFSPKGRKSVELVARNDPPDIRCSVCGEPATEICLECLYEESENPFFCDDCFARHECDE
;
A
#
# COMPACT_ATOMS: atom_id res chain seq x y z
N MET A 1 15.82 -9.85 20.83
CA MET A 1 15.33 -8.90 19.82
C MET A 1 13.81 -8.94 19.85
N ALA A 2 13.13 -7.88 20.27
CA ALA A 2 11.67 -7.85 20.25
C ALA A 2 11.21 -8.04 18.79
N GLN A 3 10.36 -9.04 18.53
CA GLN A 3 9.75 -9.19 17.21
C GLN A 3 8.97 -7.90 16.92
N ARG A 4 9.42 -7.13 15.92
CA ARG A 4 8.66 -5.96 15.46
C ARG A 4 7.30 -6.47 14.98
N THR A 5 6.27 -6.19 15.77
CA THR A 5 4.88 -6.47 15.41
C THR A 5 4.33 -5.17 14.88
N TYR A 6 3.92 -5.15 13.61
CA TYR A 6 3.29 -3.99 13.00
C TYR A 6 1.77 -4.20 13.09
N PRO A 7 1.07 -3.45 13.97
CA PRO A 7 -0.36 -3.59 14.16
C PRO A 7 -1.13 -3.05 12.95
N GLY A 8 -2.40 -3.45 12.86
CA GLY A 8 -3.30 -3.03 11.80
C GLY A 8 -4.66 -3.71 11.94
N HIS A 9 -5.55 -3.46 10.98
CA HIS A 9 -6.90 -4.01 10.98
C HIS A 9 -7.26 -4.65 9.65
N SER A 10 -8.07 -5.71 9.69
CA SER A 10 -8.83 -6.16 8.52
C SER A 10 -10.03 -5.25 8.31
N LEU A 11 -10.23 -4.78 7.08
CA LEU A 11 -11.36 -3.94 6.70
C LEU A 11 -12.62 -4.74 6.34
N ILE A 12 -12.51 -6.07 6.26
CA ILE A 12 -13.65 -6.96 6.02
C ILE A 12 -14.54 -6.98 7.26
N GLY A 13 -14.03 -7.58 8.35
CA GLY A 13 -14.75 -7.69 9.62
C GLY A 13 -14.39 -6.65 10.68
N LYS A 14 -13.61 -5.63 10.32
CA LYS A 14 -13.12 -4.57 11.24
C LYS A 14 -12.43 -5.14 12.48
N THR A 15 -11.62 -6.18 12.29
CA THR A 15 -10.90 -6.86 13.38
C THR A 15 -9.44 -6.44 13.45
N ALA A 16 -8.95 -6.23 14.66
CA ALA A 16 -7.53 -5.98 14.92
C ALA A 16 -6.68 -7.19 14.52
N THR A 17 -5.51 -6.92 13.96
CA THR A 17 -4.56 -7.92 13.49
C THR A 17 -3.13 -7.36 13.53
N THR A 18 -2.21 -8.08 12.91
CA THR A 18 -0.83 -7.63 12.70
C THR A 18 -0.41 -8.04 11.29
N LYS A 19 0.62 -7.38 10.75
CA LYS A 19 1.20 -7.75 9.45
C LYS A 19 1.50 -9.25 9.31
N ARG A 20 1.90 -9.92 10.40
CA ARG A 20 2.18 -11.38 10.39
C ARG A 20 0.92 -12.24 10.31
N LYS A 21 -0.19 -11.80 10.92
CA LYS A 21 -1.43 -12.59 11.04
C LYS A 21 -2.49 -12.22 10.00
N VAL A 22 -2.31 -11.09 9.31
CA VAL A 22 -3.33 -10.51 8.44
C VAL A 22 -3.79 -11.42 7.31
N LYS A 23 -2.90 -12.24 6.72
CA LYS A 23 -3.29 -13.22 5.70
C LYS A 23 -4.43 -14.12 6.20
N ASN A 24 -4.20 -14.80 7.32
CA ASN A 24 -5.15 -15.77 7.86
C ASN A 24 -6.41 -15.07 8.39
N GLU A 25 -6.25 -13.88 8.97
CA GLU A 25 -7.38 -13.09 9.45
C GLU A 25 -8.29 -12.66 8.30
N VAL A 26 -7.73 -12.08 7.22
CA VAL A 26 -8.51 -11.67 6.04
C VAL A 26 -9.23 -12.86 5.41
N ILE A 27 -8.56 -14.01 5.22
CA ILE A 27 -9.20 -15.21 4.66
C ILE A 27 -10.37 -15.68 5.55
N ARG A 28 -10.16 -15.76 6.87
CA ARG A 28 -11.21 -16.14 7.82
C ARG A 28 -12.42 -15.20 7.74
N GLN A 29 -12.18 -13.89 7.65
CA GLN A 29 -13.24 -12.88 7.55
C GLN A 29 -13.99 -12.98 6.22
N LEU A 30 -13.29 -13.16 5.09
CA LEU A 30 -13.90 -13.38 3.78
C LEU A 30 -14.78 -14.63 3.77
N THR A 31 -14.30 -15.75 4.31
CA THR A 31 -15.11 -16.98 4.44
C THR A 31 -16.37 -16.75 5.24
N ARG A 32 -16.29 -16.01 6.35
CA ARG A 32 -17.43 -15.75 7.23
C ARG A 32 -18.46 -14.80 6.64
N GLU A 33 -18.02 -13.74 5.97
CA GLU A 33 -18.90 -12.66 5.50
C GLU A 33 -19.41 -12.84 4.07
N ARG A 34 -18.61 -13.47 3.20
CA ARG A 34 -18.91 -13.59 1.77
C ARG A 34 -19.15 -15.04 1.34
N GLY A 35 -18.52 -15.99 2.03
CA GLY A 35 -18.42 -17.37 1.56
C GLY A 35 -17.51 -17.48 0.33
N PRO A 36 -16.89 -18.66 0.09
CA PRO A 36 -16.11 -18.88 -1.12
C PRO A 36 -17.04 -18.95 -2.35
N ASP A 37 -16.57 -18.38 -3.45
CA ASP A 37 -17.20 -18.47 -4.76
C ASP A 37 -16.28 -19.28 -5.68
N PRO A 38 -16.70 -20.47 -6.15
CA PRO A 38 -15.86 -21.34 -6.97
C PRO A 38 -15.50 -20.73 -8.34
N ASP A 39 -16.26 -19.75 -8.83
CA ASP A 39 -16.01 -19.07 -10.09
C ASP A 39 -15.16 -17.80 -9.92
N ALA A 40 -14.87 -17.41 -8.68
CA ALA A 40 -14.02 -16.28 -8.35
C ALA A 40 -12.58 -16.72 -8.09
N GLU A 41 -11.62 -15.97 -8.63
CA GLU A 41 -10.21 -16.12 -8.26
C GLU A 41 -9.57 -14.73 -8.10
N SER A 42 -8.99 -14.49 -6.92
CA SER A 42 -8.27 -13.25 -6.62
C SER A 42 -6.96 -13.51 -5.89
N TRP A 43 -5.94 -12.72 -6.20
CA TRP A 43 -4.70 -12.64 -5.46
C TRP A 43 -4.88 -11.84 -4.18
N LEU A 44 -4.32 -12.35 -3.09
CA LEU A 44 -4.12 -11.57 -1.88
C LEU A 44 -2.69 -11.01 -1.91
N LEU A 45 -2.55 -9.69 -2.04
CA LEU A 45 -1.27 -9.02 -2.22
C LEU A 45 -0.98 -8.13 -1.02
N MET A 46 0.21 -8.26 -0.43
CA MET A 46 0.67 -7.33 0.58
C MET A 46 1.69 -6.38 -0.02
N PHE A 47 1.48 -5.08 0.17
CA PHE A 47 2.46 -4.03 -0.09
C PHE A 47 2.97 -3.48 1.24
N GLN A 48 4.25 -3.10 1.31
CA GLN A 48 4.85 -2.40 2.44
C GLN A 48 5.89 -1.39 1.96
N GLY A 49 6.17 -0.37 2.77
CA GLY A 49 7.29 0.53 2.52
C GLY A 49 8.60 -0.25 2.61
N GLU A 50 9.50 -0.08 1.64
CA GLU A 50 10.79 -0.79 1.61
C GLU A 50 11.63 -0.46 2.86
N HIS A 51 11.75 0.84 3.14
CA HIS A 51 12.51 1.33 4.30
C HIS A 51 11.62 1.59 5.52
N GLN A 52 10.29 1.52 5.36
CA GLN A 52 9.31 1.79 6.43
C GLN A 52 8.26 0.66 6.54
N PRO A 53 8.68 -0.55 6.97
CA PRO A 53 7.84 -1.75 6.98
C PRO A 53 6.65 -1.71 7.96
N GLN A 54 6.53 -0.67 8.79
CA GLN A 54 5.35 -0.40 9.62
C GLN A 54 4.15 0.06 8.79
N TYR A 55 4.38 0.68 7.64
CA TYR A 55 3.33 0.97 6.68
C TYR A 55 3.14 -0.23 5.76
N TRP A 56 1.91 -0.74 5.73
CA TRP A 56 1.57 -1.89 4.91
C TRP A 56 0.08 -1.93 4.63
N ILE A 57 -0.27 -2.45 3.45
CA ILE A 57 -1.65 -2.71 3.05
C ILE A 57 -1.77 -4.12 2.49
N VAL A 58 -2.99 -4.65 2.50
CA VAL A 58 -3.34 -5.89 1.81
C VAL A 58 -4.48 -5.62 0.85
N LEU A 59 -4.25 -5.98 -0.41
CA LEU A 59 -5.19 -5.85 -1.51
C LEU A 59 -5.74 -7.23 -1.89
N LEU A 60 -7.03 -7.30 -2.16
CA LEU A 60 -7.67 -8.41 -2.85
C LEU A 60 -7.84 -8.00 -4.32
N VAL A 61 -7.19 -8.72 -5.23
CA VAL A 61 -7.09 -8.32 -6.65
C VAL A 61 -7.52 -9.45 -7.55
N LYS A 62 -8.46 -9.20 -8.47
CA LYS A 62 -8.91 -10.24 -9.43
C LYS A 62 -7.72 -10.85 -10.16
N LYS A 63 -7.71 -12.18 -10.33
CA LYS A 63 -6.62 -12.93 -10.98
C LYS A 63 -6.23 -12.40 -12.35
N ASN A 64 -7.22 -11.93 -13.11
CA ASN A 64 -7.05 -11.43 -14.47
C ASN A 64 -6.94 -9.89 -14.58
N ALA A 65 -6.80 -9.18 -13.45
CA ALA A 65 -6.49 -7.75 -13.46
C ALA A 65 -5.12 -7.46 -14.09
N THR A 66 -4.80 -6.19 -14.28
CA THR A 66 -3.51 -5.73 -14.80
C THR A 66 -2.66 -5.14 -13.69
N LEU A 67 -1.35 -5.00 -13.91
CA LEU A 67 -0.48 -4.23 -13.02
C LEU A 67 -0.94 -2.77 -12.91
N LYS A 68 -1.45 -2.19 -14.00
CA LYS A 68 -2.03 -0.84 -14.03
C LYS A 68 -3.16 -0.65 -13.01
N ALA A 69 -4.04 -1.66 -12.85
CA ALA A 69 -5.11 -1.57 -11.86
C ALA A 69 -4.59 -1.57 -10.41
N ILE A 70 -3.45 -2.23 -10.16
CA ILE A 70 -2.79 -2.19 -8.85
C ILE A 70 -2.13 -0.82 -8.65
N ASP A 71 -1.43 -0.32 -9.66
CA ASP A 71 -0.80 1.01 -9.66
C ASP A 71 -1.82 2.12 -9.35
N GLU A 72 -2.96 2.13 -10.04
CA GLU A 72 -4.08 3.05 -9.80
C GLU A 72 -4.59 2.94 -8.35
N ALA A 73 -4.76 1.72 -7.83
CA ALA A 73 -5.18 1.54 -6.44
C ALA A 73 -4.13 2.00 -5.41
N LEU A 74 -2.84 1.82 -5.68
CA LEU A 74 -1.76 2.28 -4.79
C LEU A 74 -1.70 3.81 -4.75
N ARG A 75 -1.86 4.45 -5.91
CA ARG A 75 -1.99 5.91 -6.04
C ARG A 75 -3.13 6.44 -5.19
N ASP A 76 -4.34 5.90 -5.38
CA ASP A 76 -5.55 6.31 -4.66
C ASP A 76 -5.44 6.15 -3.13
N ILE A 77 -4.71 5.13 -2.66
CA ILE A 77 -4.72 4.73 -1.24
C ILE A 77 -3.53 5.28 -0.46
N TRP A 78 -2.36 5.39 -1.10
CA TRP A 78 -1.09 5.60 -0.42
C TRP A 78 -0.25 6.74 -1.03
N LEU A 79 -0.19 6.88 -2.36
CA LEU A 79 0.93 7.63 -2.96
C LEU A 79 0.56 9.01 -3.50
N GLU A 80 -0.62 9.20 -4.08
CA GLU A 80 -0.75 10.21 -5.13
C GLU A 80 -0.80 11.66 -4.63
N CYS A 81 0.01 12.50 -5.28
CA CYS A 81 -0.09 13.95 -5.28
C CYS A 81 -0.08 14.56 -6.70
N CYS A 82 0.61 13.96 -7.70
CA CYS A 82 0.92 14.64 -8.98
C CYS A 82 1.06 13.73 -10.24
N SER A 83 0.47 12.52 -10.28
CA SER A 83 0.50 11.60 -11.43
C SER A 83 1.90 11.31 -12.03
N HIS A 84 2.92 11.18 -11.18
CA HIS A 84 4.29 10.86 -11.60
C HIS A 84 4.43 9.44 -12.17
N LEU A 85 5.59 9.15 -12.77
CA LEU A 85 5.89 7.83 -13.33
C LEU A 85 6.05 6.77 -12.22
N SER A 86 5.78 5.52 -12.56
CA SER A 86 5.93 4.38 -11.67
C SER A 86 6.35 3.13 -12.43
N ALA A 87 6.91 2.16 -11.71
CA ALA A 87 7.26 0.86 -12.25
C ALA A 87 7.12 -0.27 -11.23
N PHE A 88 6.78 -1.47 -11.71
CA PHE A 88 6.98 -2.72 -10.98
C PHE A 88 8.22 -3.44 -11.51
N THR A 89 9.03 -3.99 -10.62
CA THR A 89 10.12 -4.91 -10.99
C THR A 89 9.74 -6.32 -10.55
N ILE A 90 9.58 -7.22 -11.51
CA ILE A 90 9.09 -8.59 -11.29
C ILE A 90 9.96 -9.54 -12.09
N HIS A 91 10.61 -10.49 -11.43
CA HIS A 91 11.56 -11.42 -12.05
C HIS A 91 12.69 -10.71 -12.82
N GLY A 92 13.13 -9.53 -12.34
CA GLY A 92 14.17 -8.72 -12.98
C GLY A 92 13.70 -7.97 -14.24
N GLU A 93 12.39 -7.95 -14.51
CA GLU A 93 11.79 -7.24 -15.63
C GLU A 93 10.94 -6.08 -15.13
N ASP A 94 11.12 -4.92 -15.76
CA ASP A 94 10.40 -3.70 -15.39
C ASP A 94 9.11 -3.54 -16.20
N TYR A 95 8.04 -3.23 -15.48
CA TYR A 95 6.73 -2.89 -16.00
C TYR A 95 6.41 -1.44 -15.64
N VAL A 96 6.48 -0.54 -16.62
CA VAL A 96 6.43 0.90 -16.44
C VAL A 96 5.05 1.48 -16.78
N SER A 97 4.68 2.58 -16.11
CA SER A 97 3.39 3.26 -16.32
C SER A 97 3.31 3.96 -17.68
N PHE A 98 4.45 4.41 -18.21
CA PHE A 98 4.58 5.03 -19.54
C PHE A 98 5.69 4.34 -20.33
N PRO A 99 5.39 3.24 -21.06
CA PRO A 99 6.38 2.53 -21.86
C PRO A 99 6.76 3.37 -23.08
N ASP A 100 8.06 3.50 -23.30
CA ASP A 100 8.62 4.28 -24.41
C ASP A 100 9.58 3.43 -25.25
N VAL A 101 9.68 3.75 -26.54
CA VAL A 101 10.51 2.99 -27.49
C VAL A 101 12.01 3.20 -27.21
N GLU A 102 12.39 4.35 -26.69
CA GLU A 102 13.77 4.77 -26.43
C GLU A 102 14.27 4.29 -25.07
N PHE A 103 13.42 4.36 -24.03
CA PHE A 103 13.77 3.96 -22.66
C PHE A 103 13.42 2.50 -22.32
N GLY A 104 12.60 1.85 -23.14
CA GLY A 104 12.19 0.46 -22.95
C GLY A 104 11.18 0.27 -21.81
N GLY A 105 11.13 -0.95 -21.26
CA GLY A 105 10.19 -1.34 -20.23
C GLY A 105 8.87 -1.92 -20.78
N LYS A 106 8.31 -2.90 -20.07
CA LYS A 106 7.04 -3.53 -20.44
C LYS A 106 5.88 -2.66 -19.98
N SER A 107 4.75 -2.75 -20.68
CA SER A 107 3.55 -2.03 -20.25
C SER A 107 2.92 -2.66 -19.00
N MET A 108 2.50 -1.83 -18.04
CA MET A 108 1.65 -2.24 -16.92
C MET A 108 0.27 -2.80 -17.33
N ASN A 109 -0.10 -2.79 -18.62
CA ASN A 109 -1.26 -3.51 -19.13
C ASN A 109 -1.09 -5.05 -19.08
N ALA A 110 0.10 -5.54 -18.70
CA ALA A 110 0.33 -6.95 -18.44
C ALA A 110 -0.62 -7.50 -17.36
N ARG A 111 -1.18 -8.69 -17.62
CA ARG A 111 -2.15 -9.36 -16.73
C ARG A 111 -1.44 -10.17 -15.65
N LEU A 112 -2.00 -10.14 -14.44
CA LEU A 112 -1.41 -10.79 -13.26
C LEU A 112 -1.37 -12.32 -13.37
N GLY A 113 -2.39 -12.94 -13.98
CA GLY A 113 -2.54 -14.40 -14.03
C GLY A 113 -1.35 -15.17 -14.64
N ASN A 114 -0.55 -14.51 -15.49
CA ASN A 114 0.65 -15.11 -16.09
C ASN A 114 1.95 -14.72 -15.38
N LEU A 115 1.89 -13.70 -14.52
CA LEU A 115 3.05 -13.14 -13.83
C LEU A 115 3.15 -13.63 -12.40
N PHE A 116 2.01 -13.84 -11.74
CA PHE A 116 1.95 -14.03 -10.31
C PHE A 116 1.88 -15.52 -9.93
N SER A 117 2.60 -15.85 -8.88
CA SER A 117 2.52 -17.14 -8.18
C SER A 117 2.56 -16.89 -6.68
N VAL A 118 1.96 -17.78 -5.89
CA VAL A 118 1.96 -17.64 -4.43
C VAL A 118 3.40 -17.65 -3.92
N GLY A 119 3.74 -16.67 -3.08
CA GLY A 119 5.08 -16.49 -2.55
C GLY A 119 5.98 -15.57 -3.38
N LEU A 120 5.59 -15.21 -4.60
CA LEU A 120 6.30 -14.20 -5.40
C LEU A 120 6.46 -12.90 -4.62
N THR A 121 7.66 -12.34 -4.69
CA THR A 121 7.98 -11.00 -4.22
C THR A 121 8.44 -10.14 -5.39
N GLY A 122 8.19 -8.85 -5.29
CA GLY A 122 8.69 -7.87 -6.25
C GLY A 122 8.74 -6.48 -5.63
N GLU A 123 9.17 -5.54 -6.44
CA GLU A 123 9.38 -4.15 -6.06
C GLU A 123 8.42 -3.26 -6.85
N TYR A 124 8.14 -2.10 -6.28
CA TYR A 124 7.38 -1.04 -6.92
C TYR A 124 7.98 0.30 -6.53
N ILE A 125 8.20 1.15 -7.53
CA ILE A 125 8.67 2.51 -7.35
C ILE A 125 7.62 3.47 -7.90
N TYR A 126 7.36 4.54 -7.17
CA TYR A 126 6.56 5.69 -7.61
C TYR A 126 7.38 6.95 -7.46
N ASP A 127 7.32 7.79 -8.49
CA ASP A 127 8.12 9.00 -8.66
C ASP A 127 9.62 8.71 -8.77
N TYR A 128 10.27 9.11 -9.87
CA TYR A 128 11.73 8.93 -10.03
C TYR A 128 12.54 10.13 -9.53
N GLY A 129 11.88 11.25 -9.21
CA GLY A 129 12.50 12.43 -8.63
C GLY A 129 12.58 12.35 -7.11
N ASP A 130 11.45 12.04 -6.45
CA ASP A 130 11.35 11.81 -5.01
C ASP A 130 10.71 10.44 -4.73
N SER A 131 11.54 9.41 -4.80
CA SER A 131 11.06 8.05 -4.93
C SER A 131 10.46 7.46 -3.66
N THR A 132 9.22 7.02 -3.79
CA THR A 132 8.60 6.11 -2.83
C THR A 132 8.82 4.67 -3.26
N TYR A 133 9.62 3.95 -2.47
CA TYR A 133 9.92 2.54 -2.69
C TYR A 133 9.01 1.63 -1.86
N LEU A 134 8.31 0.74 -2.55
CA LEU A 134 7.48 -0.31 -1.96
C LEU A 134 8.00 -1.69 -2.36
N THR A 135 7.81 -2.66 -1.47
CA THR A 135 7.95 -4.09 -1.79
C THR A 135 6.60 -4.76 -1.68
N PHE A 136 6.36 -5.78 -2.50
CA PHE A 136 5.14 -6.56 -2.44
C PHE A 136 5.38 -8.06 -2.36
N LYS A 137 4.39 -8.77 -1.82
CA LYS A 137 4.35 -10.22 -1.75
C LYS A 137 2.97 -10.77 -2.09
N VAL A 138 2.93 -11.77 -2.96
CA VAL A 138 1.74 -12.56 -3.23
C VAL A 138 1.52 -13.54 -2.07
N LEU A 139 0.53 -13.25 -1.23
CA LEU A 139 0.26 -14.02 -0.01
C LEU A 139 -0.49 -15.32 -0.31
N ASP A 140 -1.47 -15.27 -1.21
CA ASP A 140 -2.30 -16.42 -1.56
C ASP A 140 -3.12 -16.16 -2.85
N LEU A 141 -3.70 -17.23 -3.39
CA LEU A 141 -4.77 -17.19 -4.39
C LEU A 141 -6.05 -17.71 -3.75
N VAL A 142 -7.10 -16.88 -3.72
CA VAL A 142 -8.30 -17.14 -2.92
C VAL A 142 -9.58 -17.11 -3.75
N PRO A 143 -10.60 -17.92 -3.40
CA PRO A 143 -11.86 -18.03 -4.14
C PRO A 143 -12.85 -16.93 -3.74
N PHE A 144 -12.43 -15.66 -3.83
CA PHE A 144 -13.25 -14.50 -3.48
C PHE A 144 -13.08 -13.41 -4.53
N SER A 145 -14.11 -12.58 -4.70
CA SER A 145 -14.05 -11.39 -5.55
C SER A 145 -14.00 -10.10 -4.72
N PRO A 146 -13.33 -9.04 -5.23
CA PRO A 146 -13.50 -7.68 -4.74
C PRO A 146 -14.96 -7.25 -4.73
N LYS A 147 -15.35 -6.39 -3.78
CA LYS A 147 -16.72 -5.86 -3.70
C LYS A 147 -17.11 -5.05 -4.94
N GLY A 148 -18.33 -5.28 -5.41
CA GLY A 148 -18.94 -4.55 -6.52
C GLY A 148 -18.25 -4.82 -7.86
N ARG A 149 -18.12 -3.78 -8.69
CA ARG A 149 -17.50 -3.89 -10.02
C ARG A 149 -15.98 -3.66 -10.03
N LYS A 150 -15.35 -3.51 -8.86
CA LYS A 150 -13.92 -3.21 -8.75
C LYS A 150 -13.06 -4.42 -9.13
N SER A 151 -11.83 -4.14 -9.58
CA SER A 151 -10.78 -5.14 -9.85
C SER A 151 -9.84 -5.31 -8.65
N VAL A 152 -9.73 -4.29 -7.82
CA VAL A 152 -8.87 -4.21 -6.62
C VAL A 152 -9.72 -3.72 -5.44
N GLU A 153 -9.56 -4.36 -4.28
CA GLU A 153 -10.16 -3.94 -3.02
C GLU A 153 -9.10 -3.92 -1.92
N LEU A 154 -9.05 -2.83 -1.14
CA LEU A 154 -8.28 -2.78 0.10
C LEU A 154 -9.00 -3.61 1.18
N VAL A 155 -8.34 -4.65 1.70
CA VAL A 155 -8.94 -5.60 2.65
C VAL A 155 -8.29 -5.58 4.02
N ALA A 156 -7.10 -4.98 4.16
CA ALA A 156 -6.47 -4.67 5.44
C ALA A 156 -5.41 -3.58 5.28
N ARG A 157 -5.09 -2.89 6.38
CA ARG A 157 -3.98 -1.92 6.44
C ARG A 157 -3.39 -1.83 7.84
N ASN A 158 -2.18 -1.30 7.94
CA ASN A 158 -1.56 -0.93 9.20
C ASN A 158 -2.40 0.12 9.95
N ASP A 159 -2.22 0.14 11.27
CA ASP A 159 -2.69 1.26 12.07
C ASP A 159 -1.84 2.48 11.76
N PRO A 160 -2.43 3.69 11.81
CA PRO A 160 -1.65 4.92 11.77
C PRO A 160 -0.49 4.80 12.78
N PRO A 161 0.76 5.03 12.35
CA PRO A 161 1.87 5.01 13.28
C PRO A 161 1.65 6.07 14.35
N ASP A 162 2.23 5.81 15.53
CA ASP A 162 2.14 6.75 16.64
C ASP A 162 3.08 7.94 16.39
N ILE A 163 2.56 8.96 15.71
CA ILE A 163 3.25 10.23 15.46
C ILE A 163 2.73 11.23 16.48
N ARG A 164 3.65 11.83 17.24
CA ARG A 164 3.34 12.77 18.31
C ARG A 164 3.67 14.19 17.89
N CYS A 165 2.85 15.13 18.35
CA CYS A 165 3.09 16.55 18.22
C CYS A 165 4.43 16.92 18.86
N SER A 166 5.26 17.64 18.11
CA SER A 166 6.58 18.12 18.53
C SER A 166 6.54 19.02 19.77
N VAL A 167 5.43 19.71 20.01
CA VAL A 167 5.26 20.67 21.11
C VAL A 167 4.67 20.05 22.37
N CYS A 168 3.53 19.36 22.26
CA CYS A 168 2.75 18.92 23.43
C CYS A 168 2.73 17.40 23.65
N GLY A 169 3.16 16.59 22.67
CA GLY A 169 3.18 15.14 22.77
C GLY A 169 1.82 14.42 22.56
N GLU A 170 0.74 15.17 22.32
CA GLU A 170 -0.53 14.59 21.86
C GLU A 170 -0.39 14.02 20.44
N PRO A 171 -1.29 13.14 19.96
CA PRO A 171 -1.26 12.64 18.60
C PRO A 171 -1.19 13.77 17.56
N ALA A 172 -0.23 13.70 16.64
CA ALA A 172 -0.13 14.64 15.55
C ALA A 172 -1.19 14.35 14.48
N THR A 173 -1.71 15.42 13.90
CA THR A 173 -2.74 15.41 12.86
C THR A 173 -2.30 16.22 11.65
N GLU A 174 -1.34 17.12 11.82
CA GLU A 174 -0.82 18.03 10.80
C GLU A 174 0.69 17.84 10.58
N ILE A 175 1.13 18.15 9.36
CA ILE A 175 2.54 18.17 8.95
C ILE A 175 2.85 19.55 8.38
N CYS A 176 3.78 20.28 8.99
CA CYS A 176 4.31 21.51 8.40
C CYS A 176 5.30 21.16 7.28
N LEU A 177 4.96 21.49 6.03
CA LEU A 177 5.82 21.19 4.88
C LEU A 177 7.11 22.03 4.88
N GLU A 178 7.04 23.29 5.33
CA GLU A 178 8.23 24.14 5.44
C GLU A 178 9.26 23.53 6.42
N CYS A 179 8.83 23.21 7.65
CA CYS A 179 9.71 22.52 8.61
C CYS A 179 10.21 21.16 8.11
N LEU A 180 9.39 20.44 7.33
CA LEU A 180 9.79 19.16 6.74
C LEU A 180 10.94 19.36 5.75
N TYR A 181 10.88 20.40 4.91
CA TYR A 181 11.90 20.70 3.90
C TYR A 181 13.15 21.37 4.48
N GLU A 182 13.03 22.16 5.54
CA GLU A 182 14.17 22.82 6.18
C GLU A 182 15.00 21.87 7.07
N GLU A 183 14.50 20.66 7.35
CA GLU A 183 15.12 19.63 8.22
C GLU A 183 15.56 20.16 9.60
N SER A 184 15.00 21.29 10.04
CA SER A 184 15.42 22.04 11.22
C SER A 184 14.71 21.56 12.49
N GLU A 185 13.43 21.20 12.37
CA GLU A 185 12.56 20.80 13.48
C GLU A 185 11.67 19.60 13.12
N ASN A 186 11.11 18.95 14.14
CA ASN A 186 10.13 17.88 13.94
C ASN A 186 8.83 18.49 13.38
N PRO A 187 8.42 18.16 12.13
CA PRO A 187 7.34 18.86 11.41
C PRO A 187 5.94 18.41 11.82
N PHE A 188 5.80 17.54 12.81
CA PHE A 188 4.52 16.95 13.18
C PHE A 188 3.84 17.73 14.31
N PHE A 189 2.61 18.19 14.09
CA PHE A 189 1.85 19.00 15.05
C PHE A 189 0.44 18.43 15.27
N CYS A 190 -0.14 18.70 16.45
CA CYS A 190 -1.59 18.60 16.62
C CYS A 190 -2.25 19.91 16.13
N ASP A 191 -3.54 19.87 15.84
CA ASP A 191 -4.30 21.02 15.32
C ASP A 191 -4.06 22.32 16.13
N ASP A 192 -4.10 22.24 17.46
CA ASP A 192 -3.93 23.39 18.36
C ASP A 192 -2.52 24.00 18.31
N CYS A 193 -1.50 23.16 18.17
CA CYS A 193 -0.11 23.61 18.09
C CYS A 193 0.23 24.09 16.68
N PHE A 194 -0.34 23.47 15.65
CA PHE A 194 -0.18 23.90 14.26
C PHE A 194 -0.79 25.29 14.03
N ALA A 195 -1.98 25.57 14.58
CA ALA A 195 -2.60 26.89 14.48
C ALA A 195 -1.83 28.04 15.15
N ARG A 196 -0.85 27.72 16.01
CA ARG A 196 0.03 28.70 16.68
C ARG A 196 1.47 28.63 16.15
N HIS A 197 1.74 27.72 15.23
CA HIS A 197 3.04 27.53 14.64
C HIS A 197 3.26 28.61 13.59
N GLU A 198 4.29 29.42 13.79
CA GLU A 198 4.66 30.50 12.87
C GLU A 198 5.62 29.94 11.82
N CYS A 199 5.06 29.37 10.76
CA CYS A 199 5.70 29.15 9.46
C CYS A 199 4.86 29.91 8.43
N ASP A 200 5.51 30.51 7.43
CA ASP A 200 4.76 31.19 6.38
C ASP A 200 4.07 30.08 5.54
N GLU A 201 2.74 30.14 5.41
CA GLU A 201 1.99 29.19 4.56
C GLU A 201 2.52 29.14 3.11
#